data_AF-A0AAI8MP68-F1
#
_entry.id   AF-A0AAI8MP68-F1
#
_cell.length_a   1.000
_cell.length_b   1.000
_cell.length_c   1.000
_cell.angle_alpha   90.00
_cell.angle_beta   90.00
_cell.angle_gamma   90.00
#
_symmetry.space_group_name_H-M   'P 1'
#
loop_
_entity.id
_entity.type
_entity.pdbx_description
1 polymer ?
#
loop_
_entity_poly.entity_id
_entity_poly.type
_entity_poly.pdbx_seq_one_letter_code
_entity_poly.pdbx_strand_id
1 'polypeptide(L)'
;MLENYKKENYLEKIIKSHFHFEKIHPFEDGNGRVGRLLMFKECLKNNVIPFVIDEEHRLFYYRGLKEYPNTKGFLIDTCLSCQDKFKEILEYFEIKISNNPQAQNTQEYLNEKSNSHIKRKRK
;
A
#
# COMPACT_ATOMS: atom_id res chain seq x y z
N MET A 1 -19.06 23.89 12.96
CA MET A 1 -17.75 23.70 13.61
C MET A 1 -17.20 22.36 13.13
N LEU A 2 -16.71 22.37 11.89
CA LEU A 2 -15.28 22.25 11.50
C LEU A 2 -14.79 20.79 11.49
N GLU A 3 -15.01 20.21 10.31
CA GLU A 3 -14.11 19.32 9.55
C GLU A 3 -13.70 17.98 10.16
N ASN A 4 -14.46 16.96 9.77
CA ASN A 4 -13.99 15.64 9.32
C ASN A 4 -12.54 15.31 9.68
N TYR A 5 -12.38 14.72 10.87
CA TYR A 5 -11.19 13.97 11.27
C TYR A 5 -10.72 13.09 10.09
N LYS A 6 -9.59 13.46 9.47
CA LYS A 6 -8.88 12.64 8.48
C LYS A 6 -8.54 11.31 9.14
N LYS A 7 -9.39 10.31 8.91
CA LYS A 7 -9.16 8.92 9.31
C LYS A 7 -7.94 8.44 8.54
N GLU A 8 -6.78 8.40 9.20
CA GLU A 8 -5.51 8.07 8.55
C GLU A 8 -5.56 6.68 7.90
N ASN A 9 -5.13 6.60 6.64
CA ASN A 9 -5.05 5.36 5.88
C ASN A 9 -3.96 4.44 6.48
N TYR A 10 -4.35 3.28 7.04
CA TYR A 10 -3.42 2.32 7.65
C TYR A 10 -2.37 1.82 6.66
N LEU A 11 -2.70 1.67 5.37
CA LEU A 11 -1.73 1.28 4.34
C LEU A 11 -0.59 2.29 4.24
N GLU A 12 -0.89 3.59 4.21
CA GLU A 12 0.13 4.63 4.15
C GLU A 12 1.03 4.63 5.39
N LYS A 13 0.48 4.35 6.58
CA LYS A 13 1.25 4.20 7.82
C LYS A 13 2.21 3.01 7.76
N ILE A 14 1.74 1.88 7.26
CA ILE A 14 2.54 0.67 7.10
C ILE A 14 3.69 0.95 6.11
N ILE A 15 3.39 1.53 4.95
CA ILE A 15 4.38 1.88 3.92
C ILE A 15 5.38 2.90 4.45
N LYS A 16 4.92 3.91 5.19
CA LYS A 16 5.80 4.88 5.85
C LYS A 16 6.75 4.17 6.82
N SER A 17 6.24 3.26 7.65
CA SER A 17 7.07 2.51 8.60
C SER A 17 8.12 1.65 7.88
N HIS A 18 7.73 0.99 6.79
CA HIS A 18 8.64 0.23 5.92
C HIS A 18 9.75 1.10 5.33
N PHE A 19 9.42 2.28 4.80
CA PHE A 19 10.43 3.23 4.30
C PHE A 19 11.45 3.63 5.39
N HIS A 20 10.98 3.88 6.62
CA HIS A 20 11.90 4.23 7.72
C HIS A 20 12.78 3.05 8.12
N PHE A 21 12.23 1.83 8.14
CA PHE A 21 12.99 0.61 8.40
C PHE A 21 14.10 0.42 7.35
N GLU A 22 13.78 0.51 6.06
CA GLU A 22 14.76 0.40 4.97
C GLU A 22 15.84 1.48 5.05
N LYS A 23 15.48 2.69 5.51
CA LYS A 23 16.41 3.82 5.69
C LYS A 23 17.34 3.65 6.89
N ILE A 24 16.84 3.12 8.01
CA ILE A 24 17.65 2.85 9.21
C ILE A 24 18.63 1.70 8.94
N HIS A 25 18.18 0.70 8.17
CA HIS A 25 18.99 -0.44 7.76
C HIS A 25 19.68 -1.15 8.96
N PRO A 26 18.91 -1.63 9.96
CA PRO A 26 19.45 -2.02 11.27
C PRO A 26 20.24 -3.34 11.30
N PHE A 27 20.18 -4.16 10.25
CA PHE A 27 20.86 -5.46 10.18
C PHE A 27 22.03 -5.43 9.19
N GLU A 28 23.00 -6.35 9.33
CA GLU A 28 24.13 -6.46 8.39
C GLU A 28 23.70 -6.90 6.98
N ASP A 29 22.76 -7.85 6.90
CA ASP A 29 22.12 -8.30 5.67
C ASP A 29 20.64 -8.62 5.94
N GLY A 30 19.85 -8.66 4.88
CA GLY A 30 18.48 -9.15 4.94
C GLY A 30 17.44 -8.08 5.26
N ASN A 31 17.84 -6.81 5.39
CA ASN A 31 16.92 -5.69 5.63
C ASN A 31 15.73 -5.73 4.67
N GLY A 32 15.95 -5.79 3.35
CA GLY A 32 14.85 -5.84 2.38
C GLY A 32 13.89 -7.03 2.58
N ARG A 33 14.39 -8.20 2.99
CA ARG A 33 13.57 -9.39 3.28
C ARG A 33 12.72 -9.17 4.54
N VAL A 34 13.35 -8.70 5.61
CA VAL A 34 12.71 -8.45 6.90
C VAL A 34 11.69 -7.31 6.77
N GLY A 35 12.04 -6.20 6.12
CA GLY A 35 11.16 -5.05 5.93
C GLY A 35 9.87 -5.42 5.20
N ARG A 36 9.98 -6.19 4.10
CA ARG A 36 8.80 -6.69 3.37
C ARG A 36 7.95 -7.64 4.21
N LEU A 37 8.57 -8.52 5.02
CA LEU A 37 7.83 -9.42 5.91
C LEU A 37 7.12 -8.66 7.03
N LEU A 38 7.76 -7.64 7.61
CA LEU A 38 7.15 -6.75 8.60
C LEU A 38 5.95 -6.00 8.01
N MET A 39 6.11 -5.47 6.79
CA MET A 39 5.03 -4.80 6.05
C MET A 39 3.85 -5.75 5.83
N PHE A 40 4.09 -6.98 5.40
CA PHE A 40 3.06 -8.01 5.23
C PHE A 40 2.34 -8.33 6.55
N LYS A 41 3.11 -8.57 7.63
CA LYS A 41 2.59 -8.85 8.97
C LYS A 41 1.73 -7.71 9.49
N GLU A 42 2.14 -6.46 9.32
CA GLU A 42 1.35 -5.30 9.75
C GLU A 42 0.07 -5.14 8.91
N CYS A 43 0.06 -5.56 7.64
CA CYS A 43 -1.19 -5.61 6.88
C CYS A 43 -2.19 -6.56 7.55
N LEU A 44 -1.77 -7.79 7.85
CA LEU A 44 -2.60 -8.78 8.54
C LEU A 44 -3.11 -8.27 9.89
N LYS A 45 -2.22 -7.70 10.71
CA LYS A 45 -2.55 -7.18 12.05
C LYS A 45 -3.60 -6.06 12.01
N ASN A 46 -3.57 -5.22 10.98
CA ASN A 46 -4.42 -4.04 10.86
C ASN A 46 -5.59 -4.22 9.88
N ASN A 47 -5.94 -5.46 9.52
CA ASN A 47 -7.00 -5.79 8.56
C ASN A 47 -6.87 -5.06 7.20
N VAL A 48 -5.62 -4.82 6.78
CA VAL A 48 -5.30 -4.33 5.44
C VAL A 48 -5.01 -5.55 4.57
N ILE A 49 -5.53 -5.56 3.35
CA ILE A 49 -5.25 -6.66 2.40
C ILE A 49 -3.73 -6.75 2.22
N PRO A 50 -3.11 -7.90 2.51
CA PRO A 50 -1.66 -8.02 2.40
C PRO A 50 -1.25 -8.05 0.92
N PHE A 51 0.04 -7.85 0.67
CA PHE A 51 0.59 -7.86 -0.68
C PHE A 51 2.04 -8.29 -0.66
N VAL A 52 2.50 -8.82 -1.80
CA VAL A 52 3.89 -9.21 -2.02
C VAL A 52 4.43 -8.39 -3.19
N ILE A 53 5.63 -7.84 -3.01
CA ILE A 53 6.34 -7.19 -4.12
C ILE A 53 6.88 -8.30 -5.03
N ASP A 54 6.25 -8.51 -6.18
CA ASP A 54 6.66 -9.47 -7.19
C ASP A 54 7.80 -8.93 -8.08
N GLU A 55 8.29 -9.77 -8.99
CA GLU A 55 9.39 -9.43 -9.90
C GLU A 55 9.03 -8.28 -10.85
N GLU A 56 7.78 -8.21 -11.32
CA GLU A 56 7.31 -7.16 -12.23
C GLU A 56 7.28 -5.78 -11.54
N HIS A 57 6.97 -5.74 -10.25
CA HIS A 57 6.94 -4.52 -9.46
C HIS A 57 8.31 -4.12 -8.89
N ARG A 58 9.34 -4.97 -9.01
CA ARG A 58 10.64 -4.78 -8.37
C ARG A 58 11.27 -3.42 -8.68
N LEU A 59 11.30 -3.03 -9.95
CA LEU A 59 11.90 -1.75 -10.37
C LEU A 59 11.10 -0.55 -9.84
N PHE A 60 9.77 -0.64 -9.86
CA PHE A 60 8.89 0.40 -9.34
C PHE A 60 9.01 0.54 -7.82
N TYR A 61 9.16 -0.58 -7.10
CA TYR A 61 9.39 -0.61 -5.66
C TYR A 61 10.70 0.10 -5.29
N TYR A 62 11.82 -0.23 -5.94
CA TYR A 62 13.10 0.45 -5.67
C TYR A 62 13.06 1.93 -6.01
N ARG A 63 12.45 2.30 -7.14
CA ARG A 63 12.22 3.71 -7.48
C ARG A 63 11.34 4.40 -6.43
N GLY A 64 10.27 3.73 -5.99
CA GLY A 64 9.34 4.22 -4.98
C GLY A 64 10.03 4.49 -3.65
N LEU A 65 10.91 3.60 -3.19
CA LEU A 65 11.73 3.82 -1.99
C LEU A 65 12.66 5.03 -2.15
N LYS A 66 13.38 5.12 -3.28
CA LYS A 66 14.30 6.22 -3.57
C LYS A 66 13.60 7.57 -3.59
N GLU A 67 12.44 7.63 -4.24
CA GLU A 67 11.68 8.87 -4.42
C GLU A 67 10.70 9.18 -3.28
N TYR A 68 10.57 8.30 -2.29
CA TYR A 68 9.60 8.46 -1.19
C TYR A 68 9.68 9.83 -0.48
N PRO A 69 10.87 10.45 -0.24
CA PRO A 69 10.95 11.78 0.35
C PRO A 69 10.30 12.88 -0.50
N ASN A 70 10.35 12.74 -1.83
CA ASN A 70 9.84 13.73 -2.79
C ASN A 70 8.39 13.43 -3.18
N THR A 71 8.11 12.17 -3.52
CA THR A 71 6.85 11.71 -4.10
C THR A 71 6.49 10.34 -3.54
N LYS A 72 5.81 10.33 -2.39
CA LYS A 72 5.31 9.11 -1.72
C LYS A 72 4.44 8.24 -2.62
N GLY A 73 3.74 8.87 -3.58
CA GLY A 73 2.82 8.21 -4.50
C GLY A 73 3.44 7.03 -5.24
N PHE A 74 4.72 7.12 -5.65
CA PHE A 74 5.35 6.02 -6.39
C PHE A 74 5.39 4.70 -5.62
N LEU A 75 5.74 4.75 -4.33
CA LEU A 75 5.75 3.55 -3.50
C LEU A 75 4.33 3.10 -3.15
N ILE A 76 3.44 4.04 -2.84
CA ILE A 76 2.04 3.74 -2.49
C ILE A 76 1.32 3.07 -3.67
N ASP A 77 1.43 3.63 -4.87
CA ASP A 77 0.78 3.10 -6.06
C ASP A 77 1.37 1.73 -6.46
N THR A 78 2.67 1.50 -6.24
CA THR A 78 3.29 0.17 -6.41
C THR A 78 2.68 -0.85 -5.45
N CYS A 79 2.56 -0.50 -4.17
CA CYS A 79 1.96 -1.39 -3.16
C CYS A 79 0.48 -1.69 -3.45
N LEU A 80 -0.30 -0.70 -3.90
CA LEU A 80 -1.69 -0.88 -4.31
C LEU A 80 -1.80 -1.85 -5.50
N SER A 81 -0.94 -1.70 -6.50
CA SER A 81 -0.90 -2.63 -7.65
C SER A 81 -0.56 -4.06 -7.22
N CYS A 82 0.38 -4.23 -6.28
CA CYS A 82 0.65 -5.55 -5.70
C CYS A 82 -0.54 -6.09 -4.87
N GLN A 83 -1.30 -5.23 -4.19
CA GLN A 83 -2.53 -5.65 -3.49
C GLN A 83 -3.59 -6.16 -4.46
N ASP A 84 -3.73 -5.53 -5.63
CA ASP A 84 -4.70 -5.96 -6.62
C ASP A 84 -4.38 -7.36 -7.14
N LYS A 85 -3.09 -7.64 -7.46
CA LYS A 85 -2.64 -9.02 -7.77
C LYS A 85 -2.88 -10.00 -6.62
N PHE A 86 -2.67 -9.58 -5.37
CA PHE A 86 -2.93 -10.45 -4.23
C PHE A 86 -4.42 -10.77 -4.07
N LYS A 87 -5.31 -9.81 -4.37
CA LYS A 87 -6.77 -10.04 -4.38
C LYS A 87 -7.17 -11.07 -5.43
N GLU A 88 -6.59 -11.00 -6.63
CA GLU A 88 -6.81 -12.00 -7.70
C GLU A 88 -6.42 -13.41 -7.23
N ILE A 89 -5.31 -13.55 -6.51
CA ILE A 89 -4.89 -14.83 -5.92
C ILE A 89 -5.90 -15.30 -4.87
N LEU A 90 -6.35 -14.41 -3.99
CA LEU A 90 -7.35 -14.76 -2.97
C LEU A 90 -8.68 -15.22 -3.60
N GLU A 91 -9.10 -14.56 -4.67
CA GLU A 91 -10.29 -14.92 -5.44
C GLU A 91 -10.13 -16.29 -6.12
N TYR A 92 -8.98 -16.55 -6.74
CA TYR A 92 -8.67 -17.85 -7.35
C TYR A 92 -8.75 -19.01 -6.35
N PHE A 93 -8.34 -18.80 -5.09
CA PHE A 93 -8.42 -19.80 -4.02
C PHE A 93 -9.74 -19.79 -3.24
N GLU A 94 -10.75 -19.04 -3.69
CA GLU A 94 -12.06 -18.88 -3.04
C GLU A 94 -11.96 -18.42 -1.57
N ILE A 95 -10.88 -17.70 -1.22
CA ILE A 95 -10.68 -17.16 0.12
C ILE A 95 -11.55 -15.92 0.27
N LYS A 96 -12.60 -16.04 1.08
CA LYS A 96 -13.49 -14.92 1.39
C LYS A 96 -12.70 -13.85 2.14
N ILE A 97 -12.43 -12.73 1.48
CA ILE A 97 -12.07 -11.50 2.17
C ILE A 97 -13.31 -11.10 2.97
N SER A 98 -13.29 -11.28 4.29
CA SER A 98 -14.39 -10.84 5.12
C SER A 98 -14.58 -9.34 4.89
N ASN A 99 -15.75 -8.94 4.39
CA ASN A 99 -16.17 -7.55 4.28
C ASN A 99 -16.35 -7.00 5.71
N ASN A 100 -15.25 -6.76 6.39
CA ASN A 100 -15.24 -5.98 7.61
C ASN A 100 -15.23 -4.50 7.16
N PRO A 101 -16.22 -3.66 7.54
CA PRO A 101 -16.38 -2.28 7.06
C PRO A 101 -15.17 -1.34 7.24
N GLN A 102 -14.06 -1.81 7.82
CA GLN A 102 -12.78 -1.08 7.88
C GLN A 102 -11.85 -1.33 6.67
N ALA A 103 -12.06 -2.39 5.88
CA ALA A 103 -11.28 -2.72 4.68
C ALA A 103 -11.78 -1.98 3.41
N GLN A 104 -12.96 -1.37 3.48
CA GLN A 104 -13.61 -0.63 2.37
C GLN A 104 -12.88 0.68 2.00
N ASN A 105 -12.03 1.20 2.88
CA ASN A 105 -11.33 2.48 2.69
C ASN A 105 -10.34 2.48 1.50
N THR A 106 -9.87 1.31 1.05
CA THR A 106 -8.93 1.23 -0.09
C THR A 106 -9.65 1.39 -1.44
N GLN A 107 -10.87 0.86 -1.56
CA GLN A 107 -11.69 0.99 -2.76
C GLN A 107 -12.32 2.39 -2.86
N GLU A 108 -12.69 3.00 -1.74
CA GLU A 108 -13.21 4.36 -1.67
C GLU A 108 -12.16 5.39 -2.13
N TYR A 109 -10.90 5.21 -1.74
CA TYR A 109 -9.77 6.02 -2.23
C TYR A 109 -9.53 5.91 -3.75
N LEU A 110 -9.61 4.69 -4.31
CA LEU A 110 -9.48 4.47 -5.76
C LEU A 110 -10.65 5.08 -6.55
N ASN A 111 -11.85 5.02 -6.01
CA ASN A 111 -13.05 5.64 -6.59
C ASN A 111 -12.98 7.19 -6.53
N GLU A 112 -12.42 7.77 -5.47
CA GLU A 112 -12.23 9.22 -5.35
C GLU A 112 -11.14 9.74 -6.31
N LYS A 113 -9.99 9.05 -6.43
CA LYS A 113 -8.91 9.45 -7.34
C LYS A 113 -9.30 9.31 -8.82
N SER A 114 -10.01 8.25 -9.20
CA SER A 114 -10.50 8.03 -10.57
C SER A 114 -11.43 9.17 -11.02
N ASN A 115 -12.30 9.63 -10.11
CA ASN A 115 -13.18 10.77 -10.36
C ASN A 115 -12.44 12.13 -10.42
N SER A 116 -11.30 12.27 -9.72
CA SER A 116 -10.48 13.48 -9.78
C SER A 116 -9.71 13.64 -11.11
N HIS A 117 -9.28 12.53 -11.72
CA HIS A 117 -8.58 12.55 -13.02
C HIS A 117 -9.53 12.86 -14.19
N ILE A 118 -10.78 12.41 -14.13
CA ILE A 118 -11.80 12.68 -15.15
C ILE A 118 -12.22 14.17 -15.13
N LYS A 119 -12.28 14.81 -13.96
CA LYS A 119 -12.65 16.24 -13.84
C LYS A 119 -11.59 17.21 -14.36
N ARG A 120 -10.32 16.80 -14.50
CA ARG A 120 -9.25 17.66 -15.06
C ARG A 120 -9.14 17.64 -16.58
N LYS A 121 -9.81 16.70 -17.27
CA LYS A 121 -9.87 16.62 -18.74
C LYS A 121 -11.08 17.33 -19.37
N ARG A 122 -11.92 17.99 -18.57
CA ARG A 122 -13.13 18.71 -19.00
C ARG A 122 -13.10 20.22 -18.70
N LYS A 123 -11.91 20.79 -18.53
CA LYS A 123 -11.68 22.24 -18.52
C LYS A 123 -10.62 22.58 -19.54
#